data_AF-A0A536TE63-F1
#
_entry.id   AF-A0A536TE63-F1
#
_cell.length_a   1.000
_cell.length_b   1.000
_cell.length_c   1.000
_cell.angle_alpha   90.00
_cell.angle_beta   90.00
_cell.angle_gamma   90.00
#
_symmetry.space_group_name_H-M   'P 1'
#
loop_
_entity.id
_entity.type
_entity.pdbx_description
1 polymer ?
#
loop_
_entity_poly.entity_id
_entity_poly.type
_entity_poly.pdbx_seq_one_letter_code
_entity_poly.pdbx_strand_id
1 'polypeptide(L)'
;MKLPDLAVAADAGVREWSGSPDAIKAAASAAHLKVYAIDLQAADSKSALLAALAKGLRLPEHFGNNFDALADSLEDDDWLGKHGVVIVLRHSVQYRKAHPADWETLTDILSEAAEYWQERHKPFWVFIS
;
A
#
# COMPACT_ATOMS: atom_id res chain seq x y z
N MET A 1 -10.00 -16.15 -1.65
CA MET A 1 -10.63 -14.95 -2.24
C MET A 1 -10.23 -14.89 -3.71
N LYS A 2 -11.13 -14.56 -4.64
CA LYS A 2 -10.76 -14.33 -6.04
C LYS A 2 -10.12 -12.94 -6.15
N LEU A 3 -9.02 -12.81 -6.90
CA LEU A 3 -8.42 -11.51 -7.16
C LEU A 3 -9.37 -10.69 -8.06
N PRO A 4 -9.68 -9.42 -7.71
CA PRO A 4 -10.48 -8.55 -8.58
C PRO A 4 -9.70 -8.17 -9.84
N ASP A 5 -10.41 -7.59 -10.81
CA ASP A 5 -9.75 -6.98 -11.96
C ASP A 5 -9.07 -5.69 -11.52
N LEU A 6 -7.73 -5.70 -11.51
CA LEU A 6 -6.95 -4.58 -10.98
C LEU A 6 -7.02 -3.33 -11.86
N ALA A 7 -7.50 -3.43 -13.10
CA ALA A 7 -7.71 -2.27 -13.96
C ALA A 7 -8.93 -1.42 -13.55
N VAL A 8 -9.85 -1.97 -12.75
CA VAL A 8 -11.09 -1.30 -12.34
C VAL A 8 -10.82 -0.42 -11.12
N ALA A 9 -10.56 0.88 -11.34
CA ALA A 9 -10.29 1.84 -10.27
C ALA A 9 -11.43 1.93 -9.23
N ALA A 10 -12.68 1.76 -9.66
CA ALA A 10 -13.86 1.76 -8.79
C ALA A 10 -13.88 0.58 -7.78
N ASP A 11 -13.12 -0.48 -8.04
CA ASP A 11 -13.00 -1.63 -7.13
C ASP A 11 -11.74 -1.53 -6.26
N ALA A 12 -10.85 -0.58 -6.55
CA ALA A 12 -9.58 -0.40 -5.86
C ALA A 12 -9.78 0.03 -4.40
N GLY A 13 -8.82 -0.31 -3.53
CA GLY A 13 -8.94 -0.15 -2.09
C GLY A 13 -8.03 -1.08 -1.29
N VAL A 14 -8.19 -1.03 0.03
CA VAL A 14 -7.47 -1.87 0.98
C VAL A 14 -8.17 -3.22 1.17
N ARG A 15 -7.44 -4.33 0.99
CA ARG A 15 -8.00 -5.68 1.01
C ARG A 15 -7.07 -6.68 1.70
N GLU A 16 -7.65 -7.55 2.49
CA GLU A 16 -6.98 -8.75 2.99
C GLU A 16 -6.73 -9.73 1.84
N TRP A 17 -5.54 -10.35 1.82
CA TRP A 17 -5.12 -11.28 0.78
C TRP A 17 -4.41 -12.50 1.37
N SER A 18 -4.94 -13.68 1.07
CA SER A 18 -4.38 -14.97 1.48
C SER A 18 -3.87 -15.84 0.32
N GLY A 19 -3.85 -15.29 -0.91
CA GLY A 19 -3.38 -16.00 -2.10
C GLY A 19 -1.88 -15.79 -2.37
N SER A 20 -1.40 -16.31 -3.50
CA SER A 20 0.01 -16.13 -3.89
C SER A 20 0.32 -14.67 -4.26
N PRO A 21 1.47 -14.11 -3.83
CA PRO A 21 1.98 -12.83 -4.33
C PRO A 21 2.18 -12.79 -5.84
N ASP A 22 2.44 -13.94 -6.49
CA ASP A 22 2.65 -14.02 -7.94
C ASP A 22 1.36 -13.75 -8.72
N ALA A 23 0.20 -14.11 -8.15
CA ALA A 23 -1.10 -13.79 -8.74
C ALA A 23 -1.34 -12.28 -8.78
N ILE A 24 -0.98 -11.56 -7.71
CA ILE A 24 -1.05 -10.09 -7.65
C ILE A 24 -0.12 -9.48 -8.70
N LYS A 25 1.14 -9.94 -8.77
CA LYS A 25 2.12 -9.42 -9.75
C LYS A 25 1.66 -9.64 -11.19
N ALA A 26 1.13 -10.82 -11.51
CA ALA A 26 0.64 -11.13 -12.84
C ALA A 26 -0.53 -10.21 -13.24
N ALA A 27 -1.51 -10.02 -12.34
CA ALA A 27 -2.65 -9.14 -12.59
C ALA A 27 -2.23 -7.66 -12.68
N ALA A 28 -1.32 -7.21 -11.83
CA ALA A 28 -0.80 -5.84 -11.87
C ALA A 28 -0.06 -5.57 -13.18
N SER A 29 0.75 -6.53 -13.65
CA SER A 29 1.42 -6.45 -14.95
C SER A 29 0.42 -6.37 -16.10
N ALA A 30 -0.66 -7.15 -16.06
CA ALA A 30 -1.71 -7.11 -17.09
C ALA A 30 -2.45 -5.77 -17.11
N ALA A 31 -2.61 -5.12 -15.95
CA ALA A 31 -3.21 -3.79 -15.81
C ALA A 31 -2.21 -2.63 -15.93
N HIS A 32 -0.93 -2.91 -16.25
CA HIS A 32 0.15 -1.91 -16.33
C HIS A 32 0.38 -1.09 -15.04
N LEU A 33 0.06 -1.67 -13.89
CA LEU A 33 0.20 -1.02 -12.59
C LEU A 33 1.63 -1.19 -12.04
N LYS A 34 2.12 -0.16 -11.36
CA LYS A 34 3.38 -0.23 -10.62
C LYS A 34 3.16 -1.06 -9.35
N VAL A 35 4.10 -1.96 -9.02
CA VAL A 35 3.98 -2.83 -7.84
C VAL A 35 5.03 -2.47 -6.81
N TYR A 36 4.60 -2.23 -5.57
CA TYR A 36 5.43 -2.11 -4.38
C TYR A 36 5.14 -3.25 -3.42
N ALA A 37 6.16 -4.01 -3.06
CA ALA A 37 6.05 -5.07 -2.06
C ALA A 37 6.87 -4.68 -0.84
N ILE A 38 6.19 -4.49 0.30
CA ILE A 38 6.78 -4.08 1.56
C ILE A 38 6.71 -5.26 2.52
N ASP A 39 7.86 -5.63 3.07
CA ASP A 39 7.96 -6.67 4.08
C ASP A 39 8.01 -6.04 5.47
N LEU A 40 7.03 -6.37 6.31
CA LEU A 40 6.90 -5.87 7.68
C LEU A 40 7.43 -6.85 8.73
N GLN A 41 8.07 -7.96 8.32
CA GLN A 41 8.57 -8.99 9.25
C GLN A 41 9.52 -8.42 10.32
N ALA A 42 10.33 -7.43 9.96
CA ALA A 42 11.29 -6.80 10.86
C ALA A 42 10.77 -5.52 11.54
N ALA A 43 9.52 -5.12 11.27
CA ALA A 43 8.92 -3.95 11.91
C ALA A 43 8.48 -4.33 13.33
N ASP A 44 9.08 -3.67 14.34
CA ASP A 44 8.80 -3.89 15.75
C ASP A 44 8.37 -2.62 16.49
N SER A 45 8.35 -1.48 15.78
CA SER A 45 8.06 -0.15 16.29
C SER A 45 7.52 0.73 15.17
N LYS A 46 6.84 1.83 15.53
CA LYS A 46 6.36 2.85 14.56
C LYS A 46 7.45 3.36 13.63
N SER A 47 8.64 3.63 14.17
CA SER A 47 9.79 4.06 13.38
C SER A 47 10.24 3.00 12.38
N ALA A 48 10.31 1.73 12.80
CA ALA A 48 10.65 0.62 11.91
C ALA A 48 9.58 0.38 10.83
N LEU A 49 8.29 0.53 11.17
CA LEU A 49 7.19 0.49 10.21
C LEU A 49 7.33 1.58 9.15
N LEU A 50 7.49 2.83 9.56
CA LEU A 50 7.62 3.97 8.65
C LEU A 50 8.87 3.85 7.77
N ALA A 51 9.97 3.35 8.32
CA ALA A 51 11.19 3.08 7.55
C ALA A 51 10.97 1.96 6.50
N ALA A 52 10.26 0.88 6.87
CA ALA A 52 9.91 -0.19 5.94
C ALA A 52 9.02 0.31 4.79
N LEU A 53 8.01 1.13 5.11
CA LEU A 53 7.13 1.77 4.14
C LEU A 53 7.90 2.72 3.22
N ALA A 54 8.69 3.63 3.78
CA ALA A 54 9.48 4.59 3.00
C ALA A 54 10.42 3.88 2.01
N LYS A 55 11.14 2.85 2.48
CA LYS A 55 12.02 2.03 1.64
C LYS A 55 11.23 1.26 0.57
N GLY A 56 10.12 0.63 0.96
CA GLY A 56 9.33 -0.23 0.09
C GLY A 56 8.58 0.52 -1.01
N LEU A 57 8.05 1.71 -0.68
CA LEU A 57 7.39 2.64 -1.60
C LEU A 57 8.39 3.51 -2.37
N ARG A 58 9.67 3.48 -1.99
CA ARG A 58 10.76 4.31 -2.55
C ARG A 58 10.46 5.81 -2.41
N LEU A 59 10.00 6.21 -1.23
CA LEU A 59 9.75 7.61 -0.90
C LEU A 59 11.06 8.42 -0.91
N PRO A 60 10.98 9.75 -1.10
CA PRO A 60 12.17 10.62 -1.13
C PRO A 60 13.02 10.56 0.15
N GLU A 61 14.31 10.88 0.04
CA GLU A 61 15.22 10.92 1.21
C GLU A 61 14.79 11.92 2.29
N HIS A 62 14.04 12.96 1.92
CA HIS A 62 13.50 13.96 2.84
C HIS A 62 12.13 13.58 3.43
N PHE A 63 11.71 12.31 3.32
CA PHE A 63 10.48 11.81 3.93
C PHE A 63 10.44 12.11 5.43
N GLY A 64 9.33 12.70 5.91
CA GLY A 64 9.18 13.23 7.26
C GLY A 64 9.13 12.19 8.39
N ASN A 65 9.19 10.89 8.08
CA ASN A 65 9.18 9.78 9.05
C ASN A 65 8.03 9.85 10.07
N ASN A 66 6.84 10.22 9.62
CA ASN A 66 5.60 10.24 10.40
C ASN A 66 4.40 9.88 9.51
N PHE A 67 3.22 9.73 10.11
CA PHE A 67 2.00 9.33 9.39
C PHE A 67 1.44 10.44 8.50
N ASP A 68 1.51 11.70 8.92
CA ASP A 68 1.06 12.84 8.11
C ASP A 68 1.87 12.92 6.81
N ALA A 69 3.20 12.83 6.93
CA ALA A 69 4.10 12.78 5.79
C ALA A 69 3.87 11.56 4.87
N LEU A 70 3.39 10.44 5.42
CA LEU A 70 3.00 9.27 4.63
C LEU A 70 1.72 9.56 3.83
N ALA A 71 0.70 10.12 4.46
CA ALA A 71 -0.54 10.51 3.79
C ALA A 71 -0.25 11.49 2.65
N ASP A 72 0.50 12.56 2.92
CA ASP A 72 0.93 13.54 1.92
C ASP A 72 1.69 12.88 0.77
N SER A 73 2.60 11.96 1.08
CA SER A 73 3.37 11.25 0.06
C SER A 73 2.47 10.36 -0.80
N LEU A 74 1.48 9.68 -0.22
CA LEU A 74 0.61 8.76 -0.95
C LEU A 74 -0.35 9.46 -1.93
N GLU A 75 -0.68 10.73 -1.67
CA GLU A 75 -1.52 11.55 -2.57
C GLU A 75 -0.71 12.34 -3.61
N ASP A 76 0.63 12.19 -3.61
CA ASP A 76 1.50 12.78 -4.61
C ASP A 76 1.52 11.95 -5.92
N ASP A 77 1.45 12.61 -7.07
CA ASP A 77 1.42 11.97 -8.39
C ASP A 77 2.79 11.37 -8.79
N ASP A 78 3.89 11.88 -8.22
CA ASP A 78 5.27 11.53 -8.62
C ASP A 78 5.60 10.02 -8.45
N TRP A 79 4.98 9.34 -7.48
CA TRP A 79 5.31 7.95 -7.16
C TRP A 79 4.29 6.92 -7.69
N LEU A 80 3.05 7.33 -7.98
CA LEU A 80 1.89 6.48 -8.30
C LEU A 80 2.05 5.72 -9.65
N GLY A 81 2.85 6.27 -10.56
CA GLY A 81 3.01 5.72 -11.91
C GLY A 81 1.83 6.05 -12.83
N LYS A 82 2.05 5.92 -14.14
CA LYS A 82 1.12 6.44 -15.18
C LYS A 82 -0.29 5.85 -15.11
N HIS A 83 -0.42 4.59 -14.70
CA HIS A 83 -1.67 3.84 -14.74
C HIS A 83 -2.23 3.50 -13.35
N GLY A 84 -1.57 3.92 -12.27
CA GLY A 84 -1.90 3.51 -10.91
C GLY A 84 -0.95 2.46 -10.33
N VAL A 85 -1.29 1.99 -9.14
CA VAL A 85 -0.38 1.25 -8.27
C VAL A 85 -1.03 0.06 -7.56
N VAL A 86 -0.20 -0.91 -7.21
CA VAL A 86 -0.48 -1.97 -6.25
C VAL A 86 0.57 -1.97 -5.15
N ILE A 87 0.13 -1.86 -3.91
CA ILE A 87 0.93 -2.00 -2.69
C ILE A 87 0.61 -3.37 -2.09
N VAL A 88 1.63 -4.12 -1.70
CA VAL A 88 1.49 -5.39 -0.99
C VAL A 88 2.23 -5.31 0.34
N LEU A 89 1.48 -5.31 1.45
CA LEU A 89 2.02 -5.39 2.80
C LEU A 89 2.10 -6.86 3.22
N ARG A 90 3.32 -7.35 3.45
CA ARG A 90 3.60 -8.75 3.80
C ARG A 90 3.98 -8.88 5.26
N HIS A 91 3.63 -10.02 5.86
CA HIS A 91 3.99 -10.39 7.22
C HIS A 91 3.49 -9.36 8.27
N SER A 92 2.33 -8.76 8.02
CA SER A 92 1.75 -7.71 8.85
C SER A 92 1.20 -8.21 10.20
N VAL A 93 0.91 -9.52 10.30
CA VAL A 93 0.22 -10.15 11.45
C VAL A 93 0.90 -9.86 12.78
N GLN A 94 2.23 -9.89 12.85
CA GLN A 94 2.96 -9.63 14.08
C GLN A 94 2.85 -8.16 14.48
N TYR A 95 3.09 -7.25 13.53
CA TYR A 95 3.04 -5.82 13.78
C TYR A 95 1.65 -5.38 14.25
N ARG A 96 0.60 -5.74 13.51
CA ARG A 96 -0.78 -5.32 13.83
C ARG A 96 -1.29 -5.83 15.18
N LYS A 97 -0.75 -6.96 15.67
CA LYS A 97 -1.06 -7.48 17.00
C LYS A 97 -0.34 -6.71 18.12
N ALA A 98 0.90 -6.30 17.87
CA ALA A 98 1.71 -5.58 18.85
C ALA A 98 1.33 -4.10 18.92
N HIS A 99 0.98 -3.49 17.78
CA HIS A 99 0.75 -2.06 17.61
C HIS A 99 -0.59 -1.77 16.91
N PRO A 100 -1.73 -2.14 17.52
CA PRO A 100 -3.04 -2.04 16.87
C PRO A 100 -3.44 -0.61 16.51
N ALA A 101 -3.10 0.39 17.35
CA ALA A 101 -3.41 1.80 17.07
C ALA A 101 -2.62 2.35 15.87
N ASP A 102 -1.33 2.05 15.77
CA ASP A 102 -0.53 2.44 14.60
C ASP A 102 -1.03 1.75 13.33
N TRP A 103 -1.47 0.49 13.46
CA TRP A 103 -2.01 -0.26 12.34
C TRP A 103 -3.34 0.32 11.84
N GLU A 104 -4.24 0.67 12.75
CA GLU A 104 -5.50 1.37 12.44
C GLU A 104 -5.23 2.68 11.68
N THR A 105 -4.34 3.52 12.20
CA THR A 105 -3.95 4.77 11.52
C THR A 105 -3.36 4.51 10.14
N LEU A 106 -2.50 3.50 9.98
CA LEU A 106 -1.95 3.14 8.68
C LEU A 106 -3.04 2.69 7.69
N THR A 107 -3.99 1.86 8.13
CA THR A 107 -5.07 1.38 7.27
C THR A 107 -6.04 2.48 6.88
N ASP A 108 -6.29 3.44 7.76
CA ASP A 108 -7.12 4.61 7.48
C ASP A 108 -6.46 5.47 6.40
N ILE A 109 -5.17 5.81 6.57
CA ILE A 109 -4.38 6.57 5.57
C ILE A 109 -4.37 5.86 4.21
N LEU A 110 -4.18 4.54 4.19
CA LEU A 110 -4.18 3.76 2.94
C LEU A 110 -5.57 3.71 2.28
N SER A 111 -6.64 3.76 3.08
CA SER A 111 -8.02 3.77 2.58
C SER A 111 -8.37 5.14 2.01
N GLU A 112 -8.04 6.21 2.73
CA GLU A 112 -8.20 7.60 2.27
C GLU A 112 -7.44 7.85 0.96
N ALA A 113 -6.18 7.40 0.87
CA ALA A 113 -5.42 7.49 -0.37
C ALA A 113 -6.08 6.70 -1.51
N ALA A 114 -6.65 5.52 -1.22
CA ALA A 114 -7.35 4.75 -2.24
C ALA A 114 -8.60 5.47 -2.77
N GLU A 115 -9.38 6.09 -1.89
CA GLU A 115 -10.54 6.91 -2.24
C GLU A 115 -10.12 8.13 -3.07
N TYR A 116 -9.08 8.85 -2.64
CA TYR A 116 -8.51 9.98 -3.36
C TYR A 116 -8.17 9.65 -4.82
N TRP A 117 -7.51 8.51 -5.05
CA TRP A 117 -7.12 8.08 -6.39
C TRP A 117 -8.27 7.48 -7.19
N GLN A 118 -9.24 6.86 -6.52
CA GLN A 118 -10.46 6.37 -7.16
C GLN A 118 -11.26 7.51 -7.80
N GLU A 119 -11.43 8.65 -7.11
CA GLU A 119 -12.09 9.85 -7.66
C GLU A 119 -11.37 10.39 -8.92
N ARG A 120 -10.07 10.11 -9.04
CA ARG A 120 -9.22 10.48 -10.18
C ARG A 120 -9.14 9.38 -11.24
N HIS A 121 -9.93 8.32 -11.10
CA HIS A 121 -9.95 7.15 -11.97
C HIS A 121 -8.59 6.43 -12.10
N LYS A 122 -7.75 6.51 -11.06
CA LYS A 122 -6.47 5.80 -10.99
C LYS A 122 -6.59 4.63 -10.01
N PRO A 123 -6.36 3.38 -10.45
CA PRO A 123 -6.33 2.23 -9.53
C PRO A 123 -5.26 2.38 -8.44
N PHE A 124 -5.69 2.29 -7.19
CA PHE A 124 -4.82 2.25 -6.02
C PHE A 124 -5.20 1.04 -5.16
N TRP A 125 -4.43 -0.03 -5.29
CA TRP A 125 -4.71 -1.28 -4.58
C TRP A 125 -3.75 -1.46 -3.42
N VAL A 126 -4.28 -1.90 -2.27
CA VAL A 126 -3.47 -2.34 -1.15
C VAL A 126 -3.90 -3.75 -0.76
N PHE A 127 -2.95 -4.69 -0.79
CA PHE A 127 -3.15 -6.06 -0.33
C PHE A 127 -2.39 -6.30 0.97
N ILE A 128 -3.10 -6.73 2.01
CA ILE A 128 -2.56 -7.01 3.35
C ILE A 128 -2.47 -8.53 3.52
N SER A 129 -1.31 -9.01 4.00
CA SER A 129 -1.05 -10.44 4.30
C SER A 129 -0.21 -10.65 5.56
#